data_AF-A0A2V9N0H9-F1
#
_entry.id   AF-A0A2V9N0H9-F1
#
_cell.length_a   1.000
_cell.length_b   1.000
_cell.length_c   1.000
_cell.angle_alpha   90.00
_cell.angle_beta   90.00
_cell.angle_gamma   90.00
#
_symmetry.space_group_name_H-M   'P 1'
#
loop_
_entity.id
_entity.type
_entity.pdbx_description
1 polymer ?
#
loop_
_entity_poly.entity_id
_entity_poly.type
_entity_poly.pdbx_seq_one_letter_code
_entity_poly.pdbx_strand_id
1 'polypeptide(L)'
;MKNPEGTTLMNGANQIRCYDYVNHPYERVRDALAGDALTVFQSATKAAAYRVQSIAAELHLDFAGIGVTSDINISVKTVEEKIHEVIPAPTTRLLLEWEGATMPRLFPLMKGELSIYPLTPTETQLDFSGLYKPPFGIMGKAMNAIIGHRIAEVSVHRFVNDVAGYLRQALALEAISTD
;
A
#
# COMPACT_ATOMS: atom_id res chain seq x y z
N MET A 1 19.90 -20.43 -24.41
CA MET A 1 19.83 -20.06 -22.99
C MET A 1 18.49 -19.37 -22.78
N LYS A 2 17.51 -20.06 -22.19
CA LYS A 2 16.16 -19.52 -21.95
C LYS A 2 16.23 -18.55 -20.78
N ASN A 3 15.55 -17.42 -20.92
CA ASN A 3 15.34 -16.42 -19.89
C ASN A 3 13.95 -16.68 -19.28
N PRO A 4 13.81 -17.17 -18.04
CA PRO A 4 12.56 -17.13 -17.30
C PRO A 4 12.74 -16.00 -16.27
N GLU A 5 12.12 -14.83 -16.36
CA GLU A 5 10.69 -14.61 -16.46
C GLU A 5 10.51 -13.23 -17.10
N GLY A 6 10.01 -13.23 -18.32
CA GLY A 6 9.58 -12.00 -18.97
C GLY A 6 8.36 -11.46 -18.23
N THR A 7 8.54 -10.37 -17.48
CA THR A 7 7.43 -9.48 -17.15
C THR A 7 6.90 -8.98 -18.48
N THR A 8 5.86 -9.66 -18.97
CA THR A 8 5.14 -9.25 -20.16
C THR A 8 4.50 -7.92 -19.79
N LEU A 9 5.13 -6.82 -20.20
CA LEU A 9 4.50 -5.51 -20.21
C LEU A 9 3.27 -5.64 -21.10
N MET A 10 2.14 -5.95 -20.49
CA MET A 10 0.85 -5.91 -21.15
C MET A 10 0.63 -4.47 -21.61
N ASN A 11 0.62 -4.23 -22.92
CA ASN A 11 0.41 -2.92 -23.52
C ASN A 11 -0.79 -2.20 -22.83
N GLY A 12 -0.53 -1.08 -22.16
CA GLY A 12 -1.55 -0.21 -21.55
C GLY A 12 -1.78 -0.32 -20.04
N ALA A 13 -1.00 -1.14 -19.30
CA ALA A 13 -1.00 -1.11 -17.83
C ALA A 13 0.03 -0.10 -17.30
N ASN A 14 -0.39 0.78 -16.39
CA ASN A 14 0.49 1.73 -15.72
C ASN A 14 0.96 1.14 -14.40
N GLN A 15 2.26 1.25 -14.13
CA GLN A 15 2.88 0.78 -12.89
C GLN A 15 2.86 1.88 -11.84
N ILE A 16 2.52 1.51 -10.61
CA ILE A 16 2.67 2.34 -9.41
C ILE A 16 3.65 1.65 -8.50
N ARG A 17 4.66 2.39 -8.04
CA ARG A 17 5.61 1.95 -7.02
C ARG A 17 5.70 2.98 -5.91
N CYS A 18 5.70 2.51 -4.68
CA CYS A 18 5.81 3.34 -3.49
C CYS A 18 6.53 2.53 -2.41
N TYR A 19 7.34 3.18 -1.58
CA TYR A 19 7.98 2.54 -0.45
C TYR A 19 7.98 3.44 0.77
N ASP A 20 8.01 2.82 1.95
CA ASP A 20 8.26 3.48 3.23
C ASP A 20 9.00 2.51 4.18
N TYR A 21 9.46 2.99 5.32
CA TYR A 21 10.31 2.24 6.25
C TYR A 21 9.69 2.10 7.63
N VAL A 22 9.75 0.92 8.22
CA VAL A 22 9.37 0.71 9.63
C VAL A 22 10.65 0.53 10.44
N ASN A 23 10.83 1.36 11.46
CA ASN A 23 11.99 1.33 12.36
C ASN A 23 11.88 0.21 13.41
N HIS A 24 11.56 -1.00 12.95
CA HIS A 24 11.51 -2.24 13.73
C HIS A 24 12.14 -3.40 12.93
N PRO A 25 12.70 -4.41 13.61
CA PRO A 25 13.24 -5.61 12.97
C PRO A 25 12.20 -6.33 12.09
N TYR A 26 12.69 -6.96 11.03
CA TYR A 26 11.88 -7.65 10.03
C TYR A 26 10.93 -8.68 10.63
N GLU A 27 11.38 -9.48 11.60
CA GLU A 27 10.59 -10.53 12.21
C GLU A 27 9.35 -9.95 12.91
N ARG A 28 9.49 -8.81 13.61
CA ARG A 28 8.36 -8.17 14.29
C ARG A 28 7.34 -7.62 13.29
N VAL A 29 7.82 -7.01 12.22
CA VAL A 29 6.97 -6.47 11.16
C VAL A 29 6.26 -7.59 10.40
N ARG A 30 6.98 -8.66 10.07
CA ARG A 30 6.45 -9.88 9.46
C ARG A 30 5.38 -10.49 10.33
N ASP A 31 5.67 -10.73 11.61
CA ASP A 31 4.77 -11.44 12.51
C ASP A 31 3.45 -10.67 12.71
N ALA A 32 3.52 -9.34 12.79
CA ALA A 32 2.33 -8.48 12.83
C ALA A 32 1.47 -8.60 11.56
N LEU A 33 2.10 -8.62 10.38
CA LEU A 33 1.39 -8.75 9.10
C LEU A 33 0.90 -10.19 8.84
N ALA A 34 1.67 -11.20 9.22
CA ALA A 34 1.31 -12.61 9.05
C ALA A 34 0.21 -13.04 10.04
N GLY A 35 0.15 -12.42 11.22
CA GLY A 35 -0.89 -12.67 12.22
C GLY A 35 -2.27 -12.20 11.76
N ASP A 36 -2.40 -10.93 11.36
CA ASP A 36 -3.64 -10.38 10.80
C ASP A 36 -3.41 -9.10 9.98
N ALA A 37 -2.94 -9.26 8.74
CA ALA A 37 -2.72 -8.15 7.82
C ALA A 37 -3.97 -7.27 7.61
N LEU A 38 -5.16 -7.88 7.59
CA LEU A 38 -6.39 -7.12 7.32
C LEU A 38 -6.71 -6.19 8.49
N THR A 39 -6.60 -6.67 9.73
CA THR A 39 -6.77 -5.82 10.92
C THR A 39 -5.71 -4.73 10.99
N VAL A 40 -4.45 -5.02 10.63
CA VAL A 40 -3.39 -4.00 10.53
C VAL A 40 -3.76 -2.91 9.54
N PHE A 41 -4.19 -3.27 8.32
CA PHE A 41 -4.56 -2.31 7.28
C PHE A 41 -5.79 -1.48 7.65
N GLN A 42 -6.81 -2.11 8.24
CA GLN A 42 -8.00 -1.41 8.73
C GLN A 42 -7.67 -0.46 9.89
N SER A 43 -6.78 -0.87 10.80
CA SER A 43 -6.38 -0.04 11.94
C SER A 43 -5.52 1.14 11.48
N ALA A 44 -4.60 0.92 10.54
CA ALA A 44 -3.79 1.95 9.93
C ALA A 44 -4.62 3.04 9.25
N THR A 45 -5.55 2.62 8.38
CA THR A 45 -6.44 3.54 7.65
C THR A 45 -7.41 4.28 8.57
N LYS A 46 -7.95 3.62 9.61
CA LYS A 46 -8.76 4.28 10.66
C LYS A 46 -7.95 5.28 11.46
N ALA A 47 -6.77 4.91 11.95
CA ALA A 47 -5.90 5.80 12.72
C ALA A 47 -5.53 7.05 11.91
N ALA A 48 -5.25 6.89 10.62
CA ALA A 48 -5.01 8.00 9.71
C ALA A 48 -6.25 8.86 9.48
N ALA A 49 -7.44 8.27 9.30
CA ALA A 49 -8.68 9.01 9.16
C ALA A 49 -8.99 9.85 10.41
N TYR A 50 -8.75 9.32 11.61
CA TYR A 50 -8.88 10.08 12.87
C TYR A 50 -7.88 11.23 12.95
N ARG A 51 -6.62 11.02 12.55
CA ARG A 51 -5.63 12.11 12.44
C ARG A 51 -6.06 13.18 11.45
N VAL A 52 -6.67 12.78 10.33
CA VAL A 52 -7.18 13.74 9.34
C VAL A 52 -8.41 14.48 9.87
N GLN A 53 -9.30 13.86 10.66
CA GLN A 53 -10.39 14.60 11.31
C GLN A 53 -9.88 15.58 12.37
N SER A 54 -8.89 15.20 13.17
CA SER A 54 -8.29 16.11 14.15
C SER A 54 -7.54 17.26 13.49
N ILE A 55 -6.82 17.00 12.39
CA ILE A 55 -6.12 18.03 11.62
C ILE A 55 -7.11 18.86 10.79
N ALA A 56 -8.14 18.28 10.18
CA ALA A 56 -9.17 19.00 9.42
C ALA A 56 -9.99 19.93 10.30
N ALA A 57 -10.20 19.58 11.58
CA ALA A 57 -10.78 20.48 12.57
C ALA A 57 -9.91 21.74 12.78
N GLU A 58 -8.59 21.63 12.70
CA GLU A 58 -7.64 22.77 12.70
C GLU A 58 -7.48 23.44 11.32
N LEU A 59 -7.60 22.69 10.22
CA LEU A 59 -7.35 23.14 8.85
C LEU A 59 -8.57 23.75 8.15
N HIS A 60 -9.73 23.84 8.81
CA HIS A 60 -10.96 24.48 8.28
C HIS A 60 -10.77 25.94 7.84
N LEU A 61 -9.59 26.54 8.02
CA LEU A 61 -9.27 27.89 7.59
C LEU A 61 -8.50 28.00 6.27
N ASP A 62 -8.07 26.92 5.62
CA ASP A 62 -7.50 27.04 4.27
C ASP A 62 -7.59 25.75 3.44
N PHE A 63 -7.76 25.95 2.13
CA PHE A 63 -7.65 25.02 1.00
C PHE A 63 -8.92 24.66 0.20
N ALA A 64 -8.91 25.19 -1.03
CA ALA A 64 -9.92 25.16 -2.07
C ALA A 64 -10.24 23.74 -2.63
N GLY A 65 -11.21 23.06 -2.02
CA GLY A 65 -12.36 22.54 -2.76
C GLY A 65 -12.26 21.22 -3.56
N ILE A 66 -11.15 20.46 -3.56
CA ILE A 66 -11.12 19.11 -4.17
C ILE A 66 -10.51 18.10 -3.19
N GLY A 67 -11.29 17.75 -2.16
CA GLY A 67 -11.01 16.61 -1.29
C GLY A 67 -11.60 15.34 -1.91
N VAL A 68 -10.84 14.64 -2.75
CA VAL A 68 -11.21 13.26 -3.13
C VAL A 68 -10.67 12.32 -2.08
N THR A 69 -11.44 12.14 -0.99
CA THR A 69 -11.31 10.95 -0.14
C THR A 69 -11.92 9.78 -0.90
N SER A 70 -11.11 9.06 -1.68
CA SER A 70 -11.56 7.81 -2.27
C SER A 70 -11.58 6.74 -1.18
N ASP A 71 -12.78 6.40 -0.70
CA ASP A 71 -12.96 5.21 0.11
C ASP A 71 -12.59 3.99 -0.74
N ILE A 72 -11.79 3.12 -0.15
CA ILE A 72 -11.17 1.99 -0.82
C ILE A 72 -11.39 0.73 -0.02
N ASN A 73 -11.65 -0.37 -0.72
CA ASN A 73 -11.70 -1.70 -0.12
C ASN A 73 -10.43 -2.47 -0.51
N ILE A 74 -9.69 -2.94 0.50
CA ILE A 74 -8.45 -3.70 0.33
C ILE A 74 -8.71 -5.14 0.77
N SER A 75 -8.37 -6.08 -0.08
CA SER A 75 -8.38 -7.51 0.27
C SER A 75 -6.99 -8.10 0.14
N VAL A 76 -6.58 -8.83 1.18
CA VAL A 76 -5.36 -9.64 1.18
C VAL A 76 -5.71 -11.01 0.61
N LYS A 77 -5.06 -11.41 -0.47
CA LYS A 77 -5.29 -12.72 -1.10
C LYS A 77 -4.36 -13.79 -0.55
N THR A 78 -3.09 -13.43 -0.41
CA THR A 78 -2.04 -14.36 -0.01
C THR A 78 -0.98 -13.61 0.77
N VAL A 79 -0.38 -14.29 1.75
CA VAL A 79 0.85 -13.88 2.44
C VAL A 79 1.86 -15.02 2.28
N GLU A 80 2.99 -14.75 1.65
CA GLU A 80 4.05 -15.73 1.37
C GLU A 80 5.40 -15.20 1.85
N GLU A 81 6.13 -15.98 2.64
CA GLU A 81 7.54 -15.71 2.97
C GLU A 81 8.44 -16.51 2.04
N LYS A 82 9.44 -15.84 1.44
CA LYS A 82 10.44 -16.44 0.57
C LYS A 82 11.81 -15.92 0.95
N ILE A 83 12.82 -16.79 0.87
CA ILE A 83 14.22 -16.38 0.96
C ILE A 83 14.73 -16.18 -0.46
N HIS A 84 15.31 -15.02 -0.77
CA HIS A 84 15.89 -14.79 -2.08
C HIS A 84 17.15 -15.64 -2.26
N GLU A 85 17.28 -16.28 -3.43
CA GLU A 85 18.40 -17.19 -3.73
C GLU A 85 19.74 -16.45 -3.96
N VAL A 86 19.68 -15.19 -4.41
CA VAL A 86 20.85 -14.39 -4.81
C VAL A 86 21.42 -13.58 -3.64
N ILE A 87 20.55 -13.12 -2.74
CA ILE A 87 20.91 -12.46 -1.47
C ILE A 87 20.07 -13.16 -0.41
N PRO A 88 20.65 -13.84 0.59
CA PRO A 88 19.91 -14.58 1.61
C PRO A 88 19.26 -13.60 2.60
N ALA A 89 18.30 -12.83 2.11
CA ALA A 89 17.43 -11.97 2.88
C ALA A 89 16.00 -12.52 2.77
N PRO A 90 15.30 -12.69 3.91
CA PRO A 90 13.91 -13.09 3.87
C PRO A 90 13.07 -11.94 3.29
N THR A 91 12.00 -12.31 2.58
CA THR A 91 11.03 -11.38 2.02
C THR A 91 9.65 -11.94 2.23
N THR A 92 8.77 -11.17 2.87
CA THR A 92 7.34 -11.52 2.96
C THR A 92 6.56 -10.70 1.95
N ARG A 93 5.75 -11.38 1.14
CA ARG A 93 4.97 -10.79 0.07
C ARG A 93 3.49 -10.95 0.37
N LEU A 94 2.75 -9.86 0.26
CA LEU A 94 1.31 -9.82 0.40
C LEU A 94 0.70 -9.46 -0.95
N LEU A 95 -0.10 -10.36 -1.52
CA LEU A 95 -0.86 -10.09 -2.72
C LEU A 95 -2.16 -9.37 -2.36
N LEU A 96 -2.31 -8.15 -2.86
CA LEU A 96 -3.40 -7.25 -2.54
C LEU A 96 -4.28 -7.04 -3.77
N GLU A 97 -5.59 -7.04 -3.55
CA GLU A 97 -6.55 -6.49 -4.51
C GLU A 97 -7.26 -5.30 -3.90
N TRP A 98 -7.48 -4.30 -4.74
CA TRP A 98 -7.97 -3.00 -4.33
C TRP A 98 -9.07 -2.53 -5.26
N GLU A 99 -10.22 -2.16 -4.71
CA GLU A 99 -11.35 -1.61 -5.45
C GLU A 99 -11.83 -0.30 -4.82
N GLY A 100 -12.37 0.61 -5.64
CA GLY A 100 -12.99 1.83 -5.13
C GLY A 100 -14.34 1.51 -4.47
N ALA A 101 -14.50 1.83 -3.19
CA ALA A 101 -15.69 1.50 -2.42
C ALA A 101 -16.93 2.27 -2.90
N THR A 102 -16.75 3.54 -3.31
CA THR A 102 -17.88 4.42 -3.68
C THR A 102 -18.16 4.43 -5.19
N MET A 103 -17.16 4.17 -6.03
CA MET A 103 -17.29 4.23 -7.50
C MET A 103 -16.48 3.11 -8.22
N PRO A 104 -16.87 1.83 -8.07
CA PRO A 104 -16.13 0.70 -8.63
C PRO A 104 -16.07 0.67 -10.17
N ARG A 105 -16.98 1.41 -10.87
CA ARG A 105 -16.92 1.58 -12.33
C ARG A 105 -15.90 2.62 -12.81
N LEU A 106 -15.47 3.52 -11.92
CA LEU A 106 -14.48 4.57 -12.23
C LEU A 106 -13.11 4.27 -11.62
N PHE A 107 -13.07 3.44 -10.57
CA PHE A 107 -11.85 2.90 -9.99
C PHE A 107 -11.64 1.45 -10.43
N PRO A 108 -10.76 1.21 -11.42
CA PRO A 108 -10.46 -0.15 -11.85
C PRO A 108 -9.88 -0.96 -10.68
N LEU A 109 -10.22 -2.26 -10.63
CA LEU A 109 -9.59 -3.22 -9.72
C LEU A 109 -8.06 -3.14 -9.91
N MET A 110 -7.35 -2.73 -8.87
CA MET A 110 -5.89 -2.76 -8.83
C MET A 110 -5.44 -4.09 -8.22
N LYS A 111 -4.41 -4.68 -8.81
CA LYS A 111 -3.64 -5.76 -8.19
C LYS A 111 -2.26 -5.23 -7.84
N GLY A 112 -1.87 -5.41 -6.59
CA GLY A 112 -0.59 -4.96 -6.06
C GLY A 112 0.07 -6.02 -5.22
N GLU A 113 1.37 -5.92 -5.09
CA GLU A 113 2.18 -6.68 -4.16
C GLU A 113 2.75 -5.70 -3.15
N LEU A 114 2.57 -5.99 -1.85
CA LEU A 114 3.32 -5.36 -0.77
C LEU A 114 4.39 -6.36 -0.33
N SER A 115 5.65 -6.04 -0.60
CA SER A 115 6.80 -6.79 -0.16
C SER A 115 7.44 -6.12 1.04
N ILE A 116 7.84 -6.92 2.04
CA ILE A 116 8.66 -6.46 3.15
C ILE A 116 9.97 -7.22 3.19
N TYR A 117 11.07 -6.52 3.50
CA TYR A 117 12.39 -7.11 3.63
C TYR A 117 13.25 -6.32 4.62
N PRO A 118 14.20 -6.97 5.31
CA PRO A 118 15.12 -6.27 6.20
C PRO A 118 16.04 -5.35 5.39
N LEU A 119 16.08 -4.08 5.76
CA LEU A 119 17.08 -3.13 5.26
C LEU A 119 18.30 -3.09 6.18
N THR A 120 18.05 -3.13 7.49
CA THR A 120 19.06 -3.25 8.55
C THR A 120 18.53 -4.16 9.67
N PRO A 121 19.33 -4.52 10.70
CA PRO A 121 18.82 -5.30 11.83
C PRO A 121 17.64 -4.66 12.59
N THR A 122 17.43 -3.35 12.43
CA THR A 122 16.39 -2.58 13.14
C THR A 122 15.42 -1.88 12.20
N GLU A 123 15.52 -2.11 10.89
CA GLU A 123 14.71 -1.39 9.89
C GLU A 123 14.22 -2.34 8.82
N THR A 124 12.92 -2.26 8.56
CA THR A 124 12.22 -3.05 7.53
C THR A 124 11.68 -2.10 6.48
N GLN A 125 11.97 -2.38 5.21
CA GLN A 125 11.37 -1.63 4.11
C GLN A 125 10.05 -2.28 3.69
N LEU A 126 9.03 -1.46 3.48
CA LEU A 126 7.79 -1.79 2.82
C LEU A 126 7.88 -1.29 1.38
N ASP A 127 7.80 -2.19 0.40
CA ASP A 127 7.85 -1.89 -1.02
C ASP A 127 6.54 -2.36 -1.67
N PHE A 128 5.75 -1.39 -2.12
CA PHE A 128 4.54 -1.65 -2.86
C PHE A 128 4.80 -1.50 -4.36
N SER A 129 4.39 -2.51 -5.13
CA SER A 129 4.37 -2.46 -6.58
C SER A 129 3.05 -3.01 -7.10
N GLY A 130 2.36 -2.26 -7.95
CA GLY A 130 1.15 -2.76 -8.58
C GLY A 130 0.91 -2.22 -9.97
N LEU A 131 0.03 -2.91 -10.68
CA LEU A 131 -0.37 -2.57 -12.03
C LEU A 131 -1.85 -2.21 -12.01
N TYR A 132 -2.20 -1.11 -12.65
CA TYR A 132 -3.59 -0.76 -12.88
C TYR A 132 -3.86 -0.60 -14.38
N LYS A 133 -5.06 -0.97 -14.80
CA LYS A 133 -5.55 -0.76 -16.16
C LYS A 133 -6.52 0.42 -16.17
N PRO A 134 -6.26 1.49 -16.93
CA PRO A 134 -7.19 2.61 -17.04
C PRO A 134 -8.56 2.14 -17.56
N PRO A 135 -9.67 2.68 -17.04
CA PRO A 135 -10.98 2.37 -17.59
C PRO A 135 -11.10 2.97 -19.01
N PHE A 136 -11.59 2.16 -19.96
CA PHE A 136 -11.99 2.51 -21.35
C PHE A 136 -10.95 2.53 -22.50
N GLY A 137 -9.68 2.15 -22.29
CA GLY A 137 -8.71 2.08 -23.41
C GLY A 137 -8.43 3.44 -24.10
N ILE A 138 -7.59 3.42 -25.14
CA ILE A 138 -6.93 4.62 -25.71
C ILE A 138 -7.92 5.59 -26.40
N MET A 139 -9.15 5.18 -26.70
CA MET A 139 -10.10 5.99 -27.48
C MET A 139 -11.19 6.63 -26.59
N GLY A 140 -10.99 7.89 -26.20
CA GLY A 140 -12.09 8.83 -25.88
C GLY A 140 -12.15 9.47 -24.49
N LYS A 141 -11.30 9.12 -23.51
CA LYS A 141 -11.42 9.61 -22.11
C LYS A 141 -10.10 9.94 -21.39
N ALA A 142 -9.14 10.54 -22.10
CA ALA A 142 -7.80 10.82 -21.54
C ALA A 142 -7.85 11.61 -20.20
N MET A 143 -8.81 12.52 -20.03
CA MET A 143 -8.93 13.32 -18.81
C MET A 143 -9.37 12.50 -17.57
N ASN A 144 -10.34 11.59 -17.71
CA ASN A 144 -10.73 10.68 -16.62
C ASN A 144 -9.62 9.67 -16.29
N ALA A 145 -8.84 9.23 -17.28
CA ALA A 145 -7.74 8.29 -17.06
C ALA A 145 -6.59 8.92 -16.26
N ILE A 146 -6.26 10.20 -16.54
CA ILE A 146 -5.23 10.96 -15.79
C ILE A 146 -5.69 11.24 -14.36
N ILE A 147 -6.95 11.63 -14.16
CA ILE A 147 -7.51 11.86 -12.81
C ILE A 147 -7.52 10.55 -12.02
N GLY A 148 -7.98 9.44 -12.62
CA GLY A 148 -7.95 8.12 -11.98
C GLY A 148 -6.54 7.66 -11.62
N HIS A 149 -5.55 7.91 -12.50
CA HIS A 149 -4.14 7.62 -12.21
C HIS A 149 -3.65 8.34 -10.96
N ARG A 150 -3.88 9.66 -10.88
CA ARG A 150 -3.44 10.47 -9.75
C ARG A 150 -4.11 10.05 -8.46
N ILE A 151 -5.41 9.75 -8.50
CA ILE A 151 -6.10 9.31 -7.28
C ILE A 151 -5.59 7.92 -6.86
N ALA A 152 -5.36 7.00 -7.80
CA ALA A 152 -4.76 5.70 -7.49
C ALA A 152 -3.36 5.84 -6.88
N GLU A 153 -2.51 6.68 -7.46
CA GLU A 153 -1.16 6.95 -6.96
C GLU A 153 -1.19 7.55 -5.55
N VAL A 154 -2.01 8.59 -5.32
CA VAL A 154 -2.18 9.24 -4.01
C VAL A 154 -2.75 8.25 -2.99
N SER A 155 -3.69 7.40 -3.37
CA SER A 155 -4.29 6.39 -2.49
C SER A 155 -3.28 5.34 -2.05
N VAL A 156 -2.46 4.86 -2.99
CA VAL A 156 -1.38 3.89 -2.69
C VAL A 156 -0.34 4.50 -1.78
N HIS A 157 0.13 5.72 -2.08
CA HIS A 157 1.10 6.41 -1.22
C HIS A 157 0.56 6.61 0.19
N ARG A 158 -0.68 7.09 0.31
CA ARG A 158 -1.33 7.28 1.60
C ARG A 158 -1.41 5.97 2.38
N PHE A 159 -1.85 4.90 1.75
CA PHE A 159 -1.94 3.60 2.40
C PHE A 159 -0.60 3.07 2.89
N VAL A 160 0.46 3.10 2.05
CA VAL A 160 1.79 2.61 2.45
C VAL A 160 2.30 3.42 3.65
N ASN A 161 2.15 4.75 3.61
CA ASN A 161 2.53 5.63 4.71
C ASN A 161 1.70 5.38 5.98
N ASP A 162 0.38 5.17 5.84
CA ASP A 162 -0.52 4.91 6.97
C ASP A 162 -0.17 3.57 7.64
N VAL A 163 0.10 2.53 6.85
CA VAL A 163 0.52 1.20 7.34
C VAL A 163 1.88 1.29 8.02
N ALA A 164 2.88 1.91 7.38
CA ALA A 164 4.19 2.09 7.97
C ALA A 164 4.08 2.88 9.30
N GLY A 165 3.39 4.02 9.29
CA GLY A 165 3.17 4.84 10.48
C GLY A 165 2.46 4.10 11.61
N TYR A 166 1.46 3.28 11.29
CA TYR A 166 0.79 2.43 12.27
C TYR A 166 1.73 1.38 12.87
N LEU A 167 2.48 0.65 12.03
CA LEU A 167 3.41 -0.38 12.48
C LEU A 167 4.52 0.20 13.38
N ARG A 168 5.05 1.38 13.04
CA ARG A 168 6.03 2.09 13.89
C ARG A 168 5.48 2.33 15.31
N GLN A 169 4.22 2.73 15.41
CA GLN A 169 3.57 3.06 16.69
C GLN A 169 3.17 1.81 17.48
N ALA A 170 2.47 0.87 16.83
CA ALA A 170 1.97 -0.34 17.48
C ALA A 170 3.10 -1.19 18.08
N LEU A 171 4.17 -1.42 17.30
CA LEU A 171 5.30 -2.23 17.74
C LEU A 171 6.15 -1.54 18.81
N ALA A 172 6.16 -0.20 18.85
CA ALA A 172 6.80 0.55 19.93
C ALA A 172 6.04 0.42 21.27
N LEU A 173 4.70 0.40 21.22
CA LEU A 173 3.86 0.24 22.42
C LEU A 173 3.96 -1.17 23.02
N GLU A 174 4.04 -2.20 22.18
CA GLU A 174 4.25 -3.58 22.64
C GLU A 174 5.59 -3.76 23.36
N ALA A 175 6.65 -3.08 22.88
CA ALA A 175 7.95 -3.13 23.53
C ALA A 175 7.92 -2.56 24.96
N ILE A 176 7.12 -1.51 25.20
CA ILE A 176 6.99 -0.87 26.52
C ILE A 176 6.14 -1.72 27.47
N SER A 177 5.19 -2.52 26.96
CA SER A 177 4.32 -3.35 27.80
C SER A 177 4.97 -4.66 28.28
N THR A 178 6.15 -5.00 27.77
CA THR A 178 6.86 -6.26 28.08
C THR A 178 8.00 -6.06 29.09
N ASP A 179 8.28 -4.81 29.47
CA ASP A 179 9.18 -4.41 30.57
C ASP A 179 8.39 -4.16 31.87
#